data_AF-A0A484HI27-F1
#
_entry.id   AF-A0A484HI27-F1
#
_cell.length_a   1.000
_cell.length_b   1.000
_cell.length_c   1.000
_cell.angle_alpha   90.00
_cell.angle_beta   90.00
_cell.angle_gamma   90.00
#
_symmetry.space_group_name_H-M   'P 1'
#
loop_
_entity.id
_entity.type
_entity.pdbx_description
1 polymer ?
#
loop_
_entity_poly.entity_id
_entity_poly.type
_entity_poly.pdbx_seq_one_letter_code
_entity_poly.pdbx_strand_id
1 'polypeptide(L)' 'MLASAGFQDISITKKENSEKIIRGWNVAPGAEDVVFSAYIKALKPLF' A
#
# COMPACT_ATOMS: atom_id res chain seq x y z
N MET A 1 3.02 11.50 2.47
CA MET A 1 4.11 10.58 2.10
C MET A 1 4.77 10.09 3.38
N LEU A 2 5.08 8.79 3.51
CA LEU A 2 5.66 8.22 4.75
C LEU A 2 7.01 8.86 5.13
N ALA A 3 7.84 9.17 4.13
CA ALA A 3 9.10 9.89 4.33
C ALA A 3 8.88 11.26 5.01
N SER A 4 7.87 12.01 4.56
CA SER A 4 7.50 13.30 5.16
C SER A 4 7.00 13.18 6.60
N ALA A 5 6.54 12.00 7.01
CA ALA A 5 6.15 11.69 8.38
C ALA A 5 7.32 11.14 9.24
N GLY A 6 8.55 11.20 8.72
CA GLY A 6 9.77 10.80 9.42
C GLY A 6 10.09 9.30 9.33
N PHE A 7 9.40 8.54 8.48
CA PHE A 7 9.73 7.13 8.26
C PHE A 7 10.93 6.99 7.32
N GLN A 8 11.80 6.04 7.64
CA GLN A 8 12.98 5.65 6.88
C GLN A 8 12.85 4.16 6.46
N ASP A 9 13.77 3.68 5.61
CA ASP A 9 13.82 2.29 5.13
C ASP A 9 12.47 1.76 4.63
N ILE A 10 11.77 2.59 3.84
CA ILE A 10 10.42 2.28 3.35
C ILE A 10 10.52 1.24 2.24
N SER A 11 9.96 0.05 2.50
CA SER A 11 9.78 -1.02 1.53
C SER A 11 8.30 -1.28 1.31
N ILE A 12 7.90 -1.30 0.04
CA ILE A 12 6.52 -1.56 -0.39
C ILE A 12 6.54 -2.84 -1.20
N THR A 13 5.72 -3.82 -0.79
CA THR A 13 5.58 -5.10 -1.48
C THR A 13 4.13 -5.28 -1.90
N LYS A 14 3.88 -5.38 -3.21
CA LYS A 14 2.53 -5.68 -3.73
C LYS A 14 2.05 -7.02 -3.16
N LYS A 15 0.79 -7.07 -2.74
CA LYS A 15 0.15 -8.33 -2.35
C LYS A 15 -0.20 -9.13 -3.61
N GLU A 16 0.12 -10.41 -3.63
CA GLU A 16 -0.14 -11.31 -4.77
C GLU A 16 -1.61 -11.32 -5.20
N ASN A 17 -2.54 -11.18 -4.24
CA ASN A 17 -3.98 -11.16 -4.46
C ASN A 17 -4.60 -9.75 -4.48
N SER A 18 -3.82 -8.73 -4.83
CA SER A 18 -4.21 -7.33 -4.82
C SER A 18 -5.53 -7.06 -5.57
N GLU A 19 -5.68 -7.54 -6.81
CA GLU A 19 -6.89 -7.25 -7.60
C GLU A 19 -8.15 -7.83 -6.94
N LYS A 20 -8.06 -9.05 -6.38
CA LYS A 20 -9.16 -9.71 -5.66
C LYS A 20 -9.57 -8.91 -4.42
N ILE A 21 -8.60 -8.36 -3.69
CA ILE A 21 -8.87 -7.51 -2.51
C ILE A 21 -9.64 -6.26 -2.94
N ILE A 22 -9.19 -5.59 -4.00
CA ILE A 22 -9.75 -4.30 -4.44
C ILE A 22 -11.14 -4.45 -5.03
N ARG A 23 -11.41 -5.52 -5.80
CA ARG A 23 -12.75 -5.84 -6.30
C ARG A 23 -13.78 -5.96 -5.17
N GLY A 24 -13.36 -6.44 -4.00
CA GLY A 24 -14.22 -6.55 -2.82
C GLY A 24 -14.58 -5.21 -2.17
N TRP A 25 -13.90 -4.11 -2.51
CA TRP A 25 -14.16 -2.80 -1.89
C TRP A 25 -15.41 -2.11 -2.43
N ASN A 26 -15.94 -2.57 -3.56
CA ASN A 26 -17.17 -2.04 -4.18
C ASN A 26 -17.15 -0.51 -4.41
N VAL A 27 -15.96 0.08 -4.62
CA VAL A 27 -15.74 1.53 -4.74
C VAL A 27 -16.15 2.01 -6.12
N ALA A 28 -15.66 1.35 -7.16
CA ALA A 28 -16.02 1.56 -8.56
C ALA A 28 -15.44 0.42 -9.42
N PRO A 29 -16.07 0.05 -10.55
CA PRO A 29 -15.47 -0.86 -11.53
C PRO A 29 -14.11 -0.32 -12.02
N GLY A 30 -13.11 -1.19 -12.14
CA GLY A 30 -11.77 -0.83 -12.65
C GLY A 30 -10.85 -0.17 -11.63
N ALA A 31 -11.25 -0.08 -10.36
CA ALA A 31 -10.37 0.42 -9.31
C ALA A 31 -9.09 -0.43 -9.18
N GLU A 32 -9.18 -1.74 -9.42
CA GLU A 32 -8.03 -2.65 -9.43
C GLU A 32 -6.99 -2.35 -10.50
N ASP A 33 -7.34 -1.59 -11.54
CA ASP A 33 -6.46 -1.26 -12.67
C ASP A 33 -5.56 -0.04 -12.37
N VAL A 34 -5.93 0.75 -11.36
CA VAL A 34 -5.25 2.02 -11.01
C VAL A 34 -4.66 2.03 -9.61
N VAL A 35 -5.03 1.07 -8.74
CA VAL A 35 -4.45 0.91 -7.40
C VAL A 35 -4.07 -0.54 -7.11
N PHE A 36 -3.17 -0.75 -6.15
CA PHE A 36 -2.83 -2.08 -5.65
C PHE A 36 -2.78 -2.11 -4.12
N SER A 37 -3.10 -3.25 -3.53
CA SER A 37 -2.91 -3.53 -2.11
C SER A 37 -1.46 -3.94 -1.86
N ALA A 38 -0.85 -3.39 -0.80
CA ALA A 38 0.55 -3.62 -0.48
C ALA A 38 0.76 -3.95 1.01
N TYR A 39 1.84 -4.65 1.30
CA TYR A 39 2.49 -4.61 2.61
C TYR A 39 3.50 -3.48 2.62
N ILE A 40 3.47 -2.66 3.66
CA ILE A 40 4.43 -1.58 3.86
C ILE A 40 5.24 -1.92 5.10
N LYS A 41 6.56 -1.97 4.94
CA LYS A 41 7.53 -2.01 6.03
C LYS A 41 8.26 -0.69 6.04
N ALA A 42 8.35 -0.05 7.20
CA ALA A 42 9.07 1.20 7.37
C ALA A 42 9.55 1.33 8.81
N LEU A 43 10.69 1.98 9.00
CA LEU A 43 11.26 2.25 10.31
C LEU A 43 10.94 3.69 10.72
N LYS A 44 10.42 3.88 11.94
CA LYS A 44 10.28 5.20 12.54
C LYS A 44 11.35 5.35 13.62
N PRO A 45 12.39 6.17 13.40
CA PRO A 45 13.37 6.46 14.44
C PRO A 45 12.67 7.10 15.65
N LEU A 46 13.06 6.71 16.86
CA LEU A 46 12.51 7.24 18.11
C LEU A 46 13.37 8.39 18.70
N PHE A 47 14.26 8.97 17.90
CA PHE A 47 15.29 9.91 18.36
C PHE A 47 15.31 11.16 17.49
#